data_AF-A0A238F5R3-F1
#
_entry.id   AF-A0A238F5R3-F1
#
_cell.length_a   1.000
_cell.length_b   1.000
_cell.length_c   1.000
_cell.angle_alpha   90.00
_cell.angle_beta   90.00
_cell.angle_gamma   90.00
#
_symmetry.space_group_name_H-M   'P 1'
#
loop_
_entity.id
_entity.type
_entity.pdbx_description
1 polymer ?
#
loop_
_entity_poly.entity_id
_entity_poly.type
_entity_poly.pdbx_seq_one_letter_code
_entity_poly.pdbx_strand_id
1 'polypeptide(L)'
;MRGVIPFVVLIWASLSRALTIDPFSAVDVKKDKLELELALHDTRHRPTFPNRILLIRHGEKPDHNKEGLSEKGRRRAQCLRKVFGRRSSYNIGLIIAQSYNPYTGTRKRPYDTVLPVAKDLRLPVITDCPMPPNSQRDDPDCVVNIVRQFAKHSRQDVLICWKHSFLRDLAEAFGSQARLEYPDNRFDIMWIVKHRKIVSKRSEKCCGLDVTHRNDPDLAIEDEHLRNDTGRDMDEGTNDEDDFESMRSSLLSMVDHDEAQQIPFDDIDEATYPAFEA
;
A
#
# COMPACT_ATOMS: atom_id res chain seq x y z
N MET A 1 -32.95 12.28 93.57
CA MET A 1 -32.43 13.42 92.77
C MET A 1 -31.21 12.92 91.99
N ARG A 2 -31.04 13.29 90.73
CA ARG A 2 -30.03 12.70 89.81
C ARG A 2 -28.66 13.38 89.96
N GLY A 3 -27.58 12.66 89.68
CA GLY A 3 -26.21 13.19 89.72
C GLY A 3 -25.30 12.70 88.58
N VAL A 4 -24.29 13.54 88.29
CA VAL A 4 -22.91 13.27 87.83
C VAL A 4 -22.66 12.48 86.51
N ILE A 5 -22.38 13.23 85.43
CA ILE A 5 -21.17 13.23 84.52
C ILE A 5 -20.28 11.95 84.56
N PRO A 6 -19.88 11.28 83.43
CA PRO A 6 -18.90 11.84 82.46
C PRO A 6 -18.91 11.35 80.97
N PHE A 7 -17.94 11.91 80.22
CA PHE A 7 -17.46 11.63 78.85
C PHE A 7 -17.38 10.14 78.41
N VAL A 8 -17.62 9.88 77.11
CA VAL A 8 -17.00 8.81 76.31
C VAL A 8 -16.71 9.29 74.87
N VAL A 9 -15.56 8.88 74.32
CA VAL A 9 -15.08 9.16 72.95
C VAL A 9 -15.19 7.91 72.07
N LEU A 10 -15.72 8.03 70.85
CA LEU A 10 -15.61 7.06 69.73
C LEU A 10 -15.62 7.85 68.41
N ILE A 11 -14.47 8.18 67.80
CA ILE A 11 -13.71 7.33 66.87
C ILE A 11 -14.63 6.60 65.87
N TRP A 12 -14.68 7.11 64.64
CA TRP A 12 -15.12 6.34 63.47
C TRP A 12 -13.91 5.91 62.65
N ALA A 13 -13.86 4.63 62.32
CA ALA A 13 -12.69 3.99 61.73
C ALA A 13 -12.53 4.30 60.24
N SER A 14 -11.28 4.35 59.80
CA SER A 14 -10.93 4.29 58.38
C SER A 14 -11.36 2.94 57.79
N LEU A 15 -11.96 2.95 56.59
CA LEU A 15 -12.10 1.74 55.79
C LEU A 15 -11.66 2.02 54.36
N SER A 16 -10.65 1.28 53.93
CA SER A 16 -9.93 1.49 52.68
C SER A 16 -10.84 1.36 51.45
N ARG A 17 -10.79 2.37 50.56
CA ARG A 17 -11.24 2.18 49.17
C ARG A 17 -10.26 1.23 48.49
N ALA A 18 -10.68 -0.02 48.28
CA ALA A 18 -9.93 -0.95 47.47
C ALA A 18 -9.85 -0.42 46.03
N LEU A 19 -8.63 -0.33 45.48
CA LEU A 19 -8.41 -0.10 44.06
C LEU A 19 -8.82 -1.37 43.30
N THR A 20 -10.05 -1.39 42.79
CA THR A 20 -10.43 -2.35 41.75
C THR A 20 -9.75 -1.92 40.45
N ILE A 21 -8.64 -2.60 40.11
CA ILE A 21 -8.04 -2.48 38.79
C ILE A 21 -9.05 -3.06 37.79
N ASP A 22 -9.52 -2.24 36.85
CA ASP A 22 -10.54 -2.65 35.89
C ASP A 22 -10.05 -3.83 35.02
N PRO A 23 -10.80 -4.95 34.93
CA PRO A 23 -10.44 -6.08 34.09
C PRO A 23 -10.58 -5.79 32.58
N PHE A 24 -11.03 -4.58 32.21
CA PHE A 24 -11.34 -4.19 30.84
C PHE A 24 -10.11 -4.10 29.92
N SER A 25 -8.92 -3.84 30.47
CA SER A 25 -7.71 -3.58 29.66
C SER A 25 -7.03 -4.86 29.12
N ALA A 26 -7.19 -6.01 29.77
CA ALA A 26 -6.48 -7.24 29.38
C ALA A 26 -7.17 -8.06 28.27
N VAL A 27 -8.42 -7.74 27.94
CA VAL A 27 -9.21 -8.44 26.92
C VAL A 27 -8.93 -7.85 25.54
N ASP A 28 -8.98 -6.53 25.41
CA ASP A 28 -8.70 -5.83 24.14
C ASP A 28 -7.27 -6.08 23.66
N VAL A 29 -6.27 -5.97 24.54
CA VAL A 29 -4.86 -6.26 24.19
C VAL A 29 -4.65 -7.70 23.66
N LYS A 30 -5.44 -8.68 24.15
CA LYS A 30 -5.40 -10.06 23.62
C LYS A 30 -6.14 -10.20 22.30
N LYS A 31 -7.25 -9.48 22.11
CA LYS A 31 -8.01 -9.46 20.86
C LYS A 31 -7.18 -8.83 19.75
N ASP A 32 -6.59 -7.66 20.00
CA ASP A 32 -5.72 -6.95 19.06
C ASP A 32 -4.49 -7.81 18.70
N LYS A 33 -3.87 -8.46 19.69
CA LYS A 33 -2.76 -9.39 19.43
C LYS A 33 -3.20 -10.59 18.58
N LEU A 34 -4.38 -11.15 18.82
CA LEU A 34 -4.90 -12.27 18.03
C LEU A 34 -5.26 -11.84 16.60
N GLU A 35 -5.91 -10.69 16.42
CA GLU A 35 -6.21 -10.12 15.09
C GLU A 35 -4.92 -9.79 14.33
N LEU A 36 -3.91 -9.24 15.01
CA LEU A 36 -2.58 -8.98 14.45
C LEU A 36 -1.84 -10.28 14.10
N GLU A 37 -1.88 -11.31 14.95
CA GLU A 37 -1.29 -12.62 14.65
C GLU A 37 -2.01 -13.32 13.49
N LEU A 38 -3.34 -13.17 13.38
CA LEU A 38 -4.14 -13.70 12.26
C LEU A 38 -3.80 -12.99 10.94
N ALA A 39 -3.66 -11.65 10.96
CA ALA A 39 -3.20 -10.86 9.83
C ALA A 39 -1.74 -11.20 9.43
N LEU A 40 -0.85 -11.43 10.40
CA LEU A 40 0.49 -11.95 10.16
C LEU A 40 0.48 -13.41 9.66
N HIS A 41 -0.55 -14.20 9.94
CA HIS A 41 -0.67 -15.58 9.45
C HIS A 41 -1.17 -15.61 7.99
N ASP A 42 -2.21 -14.86 7.66
CA ASP A 42 -2.72 -14.73 6.28
C ASP A 42 -1.65 -14.16 5.34
N THR A 43 -0.96 -13.08 5.75
CA THR A 43 0.16 -12.53 4.96
C THR A 43 1.31 -13.53 4.77
N ARG A 44 1.53 -14.48 5.69
CA ARG A 44 2.50 -15.59 5.55
C ARG A 44 2.04 -16.71 4.62
N HIS A 45 0.76 -16.80 4.26
CA HIS A 45 0.22 -17.81 3.34
C HIS A 45 -0.12 -17.28 1.93
N ARG A 46 -0.29 -15.96 1.75
CA ARG A 46 -0.49 -15.40 0.40
C ARG A 46 0.77 -15.58 -0.48
N PRO A 47 0.62 -16.10 -1.72
CA PRO A 47 1.75 -16.43 -2.58
C PRO A 47 2.55 -15.19 -2.99
N THR A 48 3.87 -15.29 -2.97
CA THR A 48 4.76 -14.30 -3.58
C THR A 48 5.06 -14.69 -5.02
N PHE A 49 4.94 -13.72 -5.94
CA PHE A 49 5.25 -13.90 -7.35
C PHE A 49 6.57 -13.20 -7.70
N PRO A 50 7.45 -13.83 -8.49
CA PRO A 50 8.66 -13.19 -8.98
C PRO A 50 8.40 -12.22 -10.13
N ASN A 51 7.27 -12.39 -10.82
CA ASN A 51 6.76 -11.57 -11.92
C ASN A 51 6.31 -10.19 -11.39
N ARG A 52 6.36 -9.14 -12.21
CA ARG A 52 5.57 -7.93 -11.95
C ARG A 52 4.15 -8.16 -12.46
N ILE A 53 3.17 -7.78 -11.66
CA ILE A 53 1.76 -7.83 -12.05
C ILE A 53 1.32 -6.40 -12.37
N LEU A 54 0.85 -6.19 -13.60
CA LEU A 54 0.47 -4.88 -14.14
C LEU A 54 -1.06 -4.87 -14.23
N LEU A 55 -1.71 -4.18 -13.31
CA LEU A 55 -3.17 -4.04 -13.26
C LEU A 55 -3.59 -2.75 -13.97
N ILE A 56 -4.43 -2.86 -15.00
CA ILE A 56 -4.97 -1.71 -15.74
C ILE A 56 -6.51 -1.75 -15.80
N ARG A 57 -7.13 -0.58 -15.89
CA ARG A 57 -8.55 -0.46 -16.23
C ARG A 57 -8.76 -0.75 -17.72
N HIS A 58 -9.94 -1.21 -18.11
CA HIS A 58 -10.37 -1.14 -19.50
C HIS A 58 -10.43 0.31 -20.00
N GLY A 59 -10.26 0.52 -21.31
CA GLY A 59 -10.37 1.85 -21.92
C GLY A 59 -11.77 2.47 -21.86
N GLU A 60 -11.85 3.73 -22.26
CA GLU A 60 -13.02 4.59 -22.11
C GLU A 60 -14.28 3.95 -22.73
N LYS A 61 -15.36 3.92 -21.94
CA LYS A 61 -16.69 3.42 -22.34
C LYS A 61 -17.44 4.44 -23.22
N PRO A 62 -18.30 4.00 -24.15
CA PRO A 62 -19.21 4.88 -24.87
C PRO A 62 -20.21 5.57 -23.94
N ASP A 63 -20.80 6.67 -24.42
CA ASP A 63 -21.93 7.31 -23.76
C ASP A 63 -23.13 6.36 -23.63
N HIS A 64 -23.96 6.60 -22.62
CA HIS A 64 -25.11 5.76 -22.26
C HIS A 64 -24.75 4.28 -21.95
N ASN A 65 -23.50 4.00 -21.56
CA ASN A 65 -23.00 2.68 -21.19
C ASN A 65 -23.20 1.57 -22.26
N LYS A 66 -23.18 1.92 -23.56
CA LYS A 66 -23.18 0.92 -24.64
C LYS A 66 -21.97 -0.03 -24.50
N GLU A 67 -22.11 -1.24 -25.01
CA GLU A 67 -21.05 -2.26 -24.93
C GLU A 67 -19.85 -1.94 -25.84
N GLY A 68 -18.70 -2.55 -25.52
CA GLY A 68 -17.43 -2.28 -26.21
C GLY A 68 -16.78 -0.94 -25.81
N LEU A 69 -15.74 -0.54 -26.54
CA LEU A 69 -14.96 0.67 -26.30
C LEU A 69 -15.48 1.87 -27.10
N SER A 70 -15.43 3.06 -26.51
CA SER A 70 -15.59 4.33 -27.22
C SER A 70 -14.47 4.56 -28.24
N GLU A 71 -14.54 5.65 -29.01
CA GLU A 71 -13.40 6.08 -29.82
C GLU A 71 -12.15 6.39 -28.98
N LYS A 72 -12.29 7.06 -27.83
CA LYS A 72 -11.19 7.28 -26.88
C LYS A 72 -10.61 5.95 -26.39
N GLY A 73 -11.47 5.00 -26.01
CA GLY A 73 -11.06 3.67 -25.57
C GLY A 73 -10.33 2.87 -26.63
N ARG A 74 -10.78 2.95 -27.90
CA ARG A 74 -10.08 2.35 -29.04
C ARG A 74 -8.71 3.00 -29.29
N ARG A 75 -8.61 4.33 -29.16
CA ARG A 75 -7.32 5.06 -29.23
C ARG A 75 -6.38 4.66 -28.09
N ARG A 76 -6.88 4.48 -26.86
CA ARG A 76 -6.12 3.96 -25.71
C ARG A 76 -5.59 2.55 -26.01
N ALA A 77 -6.43 1.63 -26.45
CA ALA A 77 -6.04 0.27 -26.83
C ALA A 77 -4.93 0.24 -27.92
N GLN A 78 -4.90 1.22 -28.84
CA GLN A 78 -3.81 1.38 -29.80
C GLN A 78 -2.55 2.02 -29.19
N CYS A 79 -2.70 2.97 -28.28
CA CYS A 79 -1.58 3.54 -27.52
C CYS A 79 -0.84 2.47 -26.68
N LEU A 80 -1.58 1.58 -26.02
CA LEU A 80 -1.04 0.52 -25.17
C LEU A 80 -0.05 -0.41 -25.89
N ARG A 81 -0.13 -0.52 -27.23
CA ARG A 81 0.85 -1.23 -28.07
C ARG A 81 2.26 -0.67 -27.96
N LYS A 82 2.40 0.63 -27.68
CA LYS A 82 3.68 1.29 -27.40
C LYS A 82 4.09 1.11 -25.93
N VAL A 83 3.13 1.18 -25.01
CA VAL A 83 3.35 1.04 -23.55
C VAL A 83 3.83 -0.36 -23.19
N PHE A 84 3.24 -1.39 -23.79
CA PHE A 84 3.47 -2.82 -23.46
C PHE A 84 4.05 -3.64 -24.64
N GLY A 85 4.48 -2.99 -25.72
CA GLY A 85 5.03 -3.66 -26.89
C GLY A 85 6.40 -4.29 -26.65
N ARG A 86 6.89 -5.05 -27.64
CA ARG A 86 8.18 -5.79 -27.61
C ARG A 86 9.44 -4.95 -27.31
N ARG A 87 9.35 -3.62 -27.42
CA ARG A 87 10.43 -2.65 -27.14
C ARG A 87 10.21 -1.86 -25.84
N SER A 88 9.15 -2.14 -25.10
CA SER A 88 8.88 -1.49 -23.82
C SER A 88 9.76 -2.05 -22.70
N SER A 89 9.79 -1.37 -21.56
CA SER A 89 10.41 -1.87 -20.33
C SER A 89 9.58 -2.94 -19.61
N TYR A 90 8.45 -3.36 -20.20
CA TYR A 90 7.56 -4.40 -19.69
C TYR A 90 7.67 -5.63 -20.60
N ASN A 91 8.30 -6.68 -20.08
CA ASN A 91 8.50 -7.94 -20.79
C ASN A 91 7.26 -8.82 -20.56
N ILE A 92 6.14 -8.45 -21.18
CA ILE A 92 4.86 -9.15 -21.02
C ILE A 92 4.98 -10.57 -21.59
N GLY A 93 4.65 -11.57 -20.78
CA GLY A 93 4.56 -12.98 -21.19
C GLY A 93 3.19 -13.62 -20.96
N LEU A 94 2.30 -12.93 -20.23
CA LEU A 94 0.93 -13.38 -19.96
C LEU A 94 -0.02 -12.18 -19.99
N ILE A 95 -1.20 -12.35 -20.61
CA ILE A 95 -2.26 -11.34 -20.66
C ILE A 95 -3.56 -11.98 -20.19
N ILE A 96 -4.19 -11.37 -19.19
CA ILE A 96 -5.49 -11.79 -18.62
C ILE A 96 -6.47 -10.62 -18.75
N ALA A 97 -7.72 -10.90 -19.08
CA ALA A 97 -8.78 -9.90 -19.09
C ALA A 97 -10.07 -10.47 -18.46
N GLN A 98 -10.97 -9.57 -18.03
CA GLN A 98 -12.28 -9.97 -17.53
C GLN A 98 -13.03 -10.86 -18.52
N SER A 99 -13.65 -11.91 -18.01
CA SER A 99 -14.55 -12.76 -18.79
C SER A 99 -15.77 -11.97 -19.27
N TYR A 100 -16.22 -12.23 -20.49
CA TYR A 100 -17.28 -11.48 -21.15
C TYR A 100 -18.25 -12.40 -21.88
N ASN A 101 -19.49 -11.95 -22.05
CA ASN A 101 -20.47 -12.69 -22.83
C ASN A 101 -20.17 -12.50 -24.34
N PRO A 102 -19.83 -13.56 -25.10
CA PRO A 102 -19.48 -13.43 -26.51
C PRO A 102 -20.68 -13.10 -27.41
N TYR A 103 -21.90 -13.40 -26.96
CA TYR A 103 -23.15 -13.16 -27.71
C TYR A 103 -23.68 -11.74 -27.51
N THR A 104 -23.63 -11.19 -26.29
CA THR A 104 -24.12 -9.83 -26.00
C THR A 104 -23.03 -8.76 -26.02
N GLY A 105 -21.75 -9.14 -25.98
CA GLY A 105 -20.64 -8.22 -25.77
C GLY A 105 -20.52 -7.69 -24.34
N THR A 106 -21.35 -8.16 -23.41
CA THR A 106 -21.37 -7.65 -22.04
C THR A 106 -20.07 -7.93 -21.32
N ARG A 107 -19.47 -6.84 -20.78
CA ARG A 107 -18.12 -6.80 -20.18
C ARG A 107 -16.97 -7.01 -21.16
N LYS A 108 -17.15 -6.92 -22.47
CA LYS A 108 -16.09 -7.14 -23.47
C LYS A 108 -14.96 -6.08 -23.47
N ARG A 109 -15.19 -4.92 -22.83
CA ARG A 109 -14.25 -3.78 -22.75
C ARG A 109 -12.81 -4.13 -22.33
N PRO A 110 -12.54 -4.92 -21.26
CA PRO A 110 -11.18 -5.23 -20.85
C PRO A 110 -10.44 -6.09 -21.88
N TYR A 111 -11.11 -7.09 -22.47
CA TYR A 111 -10.56 -7.89 -23.56
C TYR A 111 -10.21 -7.03 -24.78
N ASP A 112 -11.13 -6.16 -25.23
CA ASP A 112 -10.90 -5.28 -26.39
C ASP A 112 -9.77 -4.25 -26.13
N THR A 113 -9.51 -3.90 -24.86
CA THR A 113 -8.44 -2.97 -24.47
C THR A 113 -7.05 -3.57 -24.68
N VAL A 114 -6.86 -4.84 -24.32
CA VAL A 114 -5.56 -5.53 -24.42
C VAL A 114 -5.37 -6.30 -25.73
N LEU A 115 -6.43 -6.58 -26.48
CA LEU A 115 -6.37 -7.34 -27.73
C LEU A 115 -5.32 -6.82 -28.75
N PRO A 116 -5.12 -5.51 -28.97
CA PRO A 116 -4.08 -5.03 -29.89
C PRO A 116 -2.66 -5.33 -29.39
N VAL A 117 -2.41 -5.24 -28.07
CA VAL A 117 -1.13 -5.61 -27.45
C VAL A 117 -0.88 -7.12 -27.61
N ALA A 118 -1.90 -7.93 -27.31
CA ALA A 118 -1.83 -9.39 -27.42
C ALA A 118 -1.49 -9.84 -28.85
N LYS A 119 -2.09 -9.22 -29.87
CA LYS A 119 -1.77 -9.47 -31.28
C LYS A 119 -0.33 -9.13 -31.65
N ASP A 120 0.19 -7.98 -31.21
CA ASP A 120 1.58 -7.56 -31.47
C ASP A 120 2.61 -8.47 -30.79
N LEU A 121 2.29 -8.95 -29.59
CA LEU A 121 3.13 -9.88 -28.82
C LEU A 121 2.96 -11.35 -29.23
N ARG A 122 1.92 -11.68 -30.02
CA ARG A 122 1.49 -13.04 -30.35
C ARG A 122 1.14 -13.89 -29.11
N LEU A 123 0.54 -13.26 -28.10
CA LEU A 123 0.04 -13.91 -26.89
C LEU A 123 -1.48 -14.08 -26.96
N PRO A 124 -2.06 -15.13 -26.36
CA PRO A 124 -3.49 -15.21 -26.10
C PRO A 124 -3.90 -14.18 -25.03
N VAL A 125 -5.17 -13.77 -25.04
CA VAL A 125 -5.80 -13.07 -23.92
C VAL A 125 -6.63 -14.10 -23.17
N ILE A 126 -6.22 -14.44 -21.95
CA ILE A 126 -6.94 -15.41 -21.10
C ILE A 126 -8.17 -14.72 -20.50
N THR A 127 -9.34 -15.35 -20.62
CA THR A 127 -10.63 -14.84 -20.12
C THR A 127 -11.39 -15.89 -19.30
N ASP A 128 -10.67 -16.92 -18.85
CA ASP A 128 -11.25 -18.21 -18.46
C ASP A 128 -11.55 -18.30 -16.96
N CYS A 129 -11.56 -17.15 -16.26
CA CYS A 129 -12.08 -17.06 -14.91
C CYS A 129 -13.59 -16.81 -14.95
N PRO A 130 -14.42 -17.83 -14.66
CA PRO A 130 -15.86 -17.69 -14.71
C PRO A 130 -16.34 -16.78 -13.59
N MET A 131 -17.44 -16.09 -13.83
CA MET A 131 -18.23 -15.55 -12.72
C MET A 131 -19.06 -16.69 -12.13
N PRO A 132 -19.12 -16.84 -10.79
CA PRO A 132 -20.04 -17.77 -10.17
C PRO A 132 -21.48 -17.42 -10.57
N PRO A 133 -22.35 -18.41 -10.87
CA PRO A 133 -23.76 -18.13 -11.12
C PRO A 133 -24.37 -17.41 -9.90
N ASN A 134 -25.12 -16.34 -10.17
CA ASN A 134 -25.67 -15.41 -9.17
C ASN A 134 -24.65 -14.53 -8.40
N SER A 135 -23.35 -14.58 -8.72
CA SER A 135 -22.38 -13.59 -8.24
C SER A 135 -22.27 -12.41 -9.21
N GLN A 136 -22.26 -11.20 -8.67
CA GLN A 136 -21.90 -9.98 -9.40
C GLN A 136 -20.40 -9.65 -9.26
N ARG A 137 -19.70 -10.37 -8.38
CA ARG A 137 -18.25 -10.29 -8.14
C ARG A 137 -17.54 -11.35 -8.98
N ASP A 138 -16.44 -10.95 -9.60
CA ASP A 138 -15.53 -11.87 -10.28
C ASP A 138 -14.72 -12.68 -9.25
N ASP A 139 -14.06 -13.77 -9.68
CA ASP A 139 -13.20 -14.61 -8.84
C ASP A 139 -11.72 -14.16 -8.97
N PRO A 140 -11.14 -13.51 -7.95
CA PRO A 140 -9.74 -13.07 -8.01
C PRO A 140 -8.77 -14.22 -7.76
N ASP A 141 -9.17 -15.26 -7.01
CA ASP A 141 -8.34 -16.44 -6.73
C ASP A 141 -8.08 -17.24 -8.00
N CYS A 142 -9.05 -17.33 -8.91
CA CYS A 142 -8.83 -17.86 -10.26
C CYS A 142 -7.70 -17.13 -11.00
N VAL A 143 -7.69 -15.79 -10.96
CA VAL A 143 -6.64 -14.99 -11.63
C VAL A 143 -5.28 -15.23 -10.98
N VAL A 144 -5.22 -15.27 -9.64
CA VAL A 144 -4.02 -15.62 -8.86
C VAL A 144 -3.55 -17.05 -9.18
N ASN A 145 -4.46 -18.00 -9.38
CA ASN A 145 -4.15 -19.39 -9.74
C ASN A 145 -3.50 -19.50 -11.12
N ILE A 146 -4.00 -18.78 -12.13
CA ILE A 146 -3.40 -18.70 -13.48
C ILE A 146 -1.98 -18.13 -13.39
N VAL A 147 -1.80 -17.01 -12.68
CA VAL A 147 -0.49 -16.38 -12.49
C VAL A 147 0.47 -17.32 -11.74
N ARG A 148 -0.01 -18.07 -10.73
CA ARG A 148 0.82 -19.05 -10.00
C ARG A 148 1.30 -20.19 -10.87
N GLN A 149 0.51 -20.63 -11.85
CA GLN A 149 0.94 -21.64 -12.82
C GLN A 149 2.00 -21.07 -13.77
N PHE A 150 1.78 -19.87 -14.31
CA PHE A 150 2.75 -19.18 -15.17
C PHE A 150 4.10 -18.91 -14.49
N ALA A 151 4.07 -18.46 -13.22
CA ALA A 151 5.25 -18.15 -12.41
C ALA A 151 6.20 -19.34 -12.17
N LYS A 152 5.72 -20.59 -12.32
CA LYS A 152 6.57 -21.79 -12.25
C LYS A 152 7.55 -21.91 -13.40
N HIS A 153 7.23 -21.30 -14.55
CA HIS A 153 7.94 -21.51 -15.81
C HIS A 153 8.44 -20.22 -16.47
N SER A 154 7.90 -19.05 -16.09
CA SER A 154 8.34 -17.75 -16.63
C SER A 154 8.47 -16.68 -15.54
N ARG A 155 9.45 -15.79 -15.74
CA ARG A 155 9.70 -14.58 -14.93
C ARG A 155 9.22 -13.29 -15.61
N GLN A 156 8.59 -13.42 -16.79
CA GLN A 156 8.01 -12.32 -17.54
C GLN A 156 6.87 -11.64 -16.79
N ASP A 157 6.57 -10.40 -17.16
CA ASP A 157 5.50 -9.62 -16.55
C ASP A 157 4.12 -10.14 -16.98
N VAL A 158 3.13 -9.92 -16.11
CA VAL A 158 1.72 -10.26 -16.36
C VAL A 158 0.93 -8.97 -16.52
N LEU A 159 0.19 -8.83 -17.62
CA LEU A 159 -0.76 -7.74 -17.85
C LEU A 159 -2.18 -8.23 -17.54
N ILE A 160 -2.89 -7.53 -16.65
CA ILE A 160 -4.26 -7.87 -16.24
C ILE A 160 -5.16 -6.64 -16.46
N CYS A 161 -6.21 -6.79 -17.24
CA CYS A 161 -7.15 -5.71 -17.54
C CYS A 161 -8.55 -6.00 -16.99
N TRP A 162 -9.12 -5.06 -16.23
CA TRP A 162 -10.41 -5.24 -15.56
C TRP A 162 -11.27 -3.98 -15.49
N LYS A 163 -12.44 -4.09 -14.84
CA LYS A 163 -13.22 -2.95 -14.34
C LYS A 163 -12.53 -2.35 -13.09
N HIS A 164 -12.45 -1.02 -13.02
CA HIS A 164 -11.88 -0.24 -11.90
C HIS A 164 -12.24 -0.77 -10.50
N SER A 165 -13.54 -0.98 -10.22
CA SER A 165 -14.07 -1.41 -8.92
C SER A 165 -13.71 -2.85 -8.48
N PHE A 166 -12.70 -3.47 -9.11
CA PHE A 166 -12.17 -4.78 -8.78
C PHE A 166 -10.63 -4.80 -8.83
N LEU A 167 -10.00 -3.68 -9.17
CA LEU A 167 -8.53 -3.58 -9.23
C LEU A 167 -7.90 -3.57 -7.83
N ARG A 168 -8.61 -3.08 -6.79
CA ARG A 168 -8.21 -3.27 -5.38
C ARG A 168 -8.31 -4.75 -4.99
N ASP A 169 -9.45 -5.38 -5.19
CA ASP A 169 -9.68 -6.80 -4.88
C ASP A 169 -8.62 -7.71 -5.53
N LEU A 170 -8.24 -7.45 -6.80
CA LEU A 170 -7.11 -8.12 -7.46
C LEU A 170 -5.77 -7.82 -6.79
N ALA A 171 -5.46 -6.56 -6.48
CA ALA A 171 -4.21 -6.18 -5.83
C ALA A 171 -4.08 -6.83 -4.44
N GLU A 172 -5.17 -6.92 -3.68
CA GLU A 172 -5.28 -7.64 -2.41
C GLU A 172 -5.06 -9.15 -2.59
N ALA A 173 -5.65 -9.78 -3.60
CA ALA A 173 -5.43 -11.20 -3.90
C ALA A 173 -3.97 -11.51 -4.28
N PHE A 174 -3.26 -10.56 -4.91
CA PHE A 174 -1.79 -10.59 -5.08
C PHE A 174 -0.99 -10.23 -3.80
N GLY A 175 -1.67 -10.10 -2.66
CA GLY A 175 -1.14 -9.89 -1.32
C GLY A 175 -0.94 -8.42 -0.91
N SER A 176 -1.27 -7.45 -1.75
CA SER A 176 -1.06 -6.03 -1.42
C SER A 176 -2.04 -5.54 -0.34
N GLN A 177 -1.55 -4.71 0.58
CA GLN A 177 -2.36 -4.07 1.61
C GLN A 177 -2.98 -2.75 1.11
N ALA A 178 -3.49 -2.74 -0.13
CA ALA A 178 -4.07 -1.56 -0.75
C ALA A 178 -5.31 -1.07 0.00
N ARG A 179 -5.30 0.20 0.40
CA ARG A 179 -6.36 0.86 1.18
C ARG A 179 -7.23 1.75 0.29
N LEU A 180 -6.64 2.34 -0.75
CA LEU A 180 -7.33 3.23 -1.67
C LEU A 180 -7.99 2.44 -2.81
N GLU A 181 -9.19 2.86 -3.18
CA GLU A 181 -9.86 2.37 -4.39
C GLU A 181 -9.17 2.86 -5.67
N TYR A 182 -9.43 2.18 -6.78
CA TYR A 182 -8.99 2.68 -8.08
C TYR A 182 -9.86 3.87 -8.53
N PRO A 183 -9.28 5.03 -8.88
CA PRO A 183 -10.04 6.25 -9.14
C PRO A 183 -10.99 6.16 -10.33
N ASP A 184 -12.27 6.46 -10.07
CA ASP A 184 -13.41 6.18 -10.97
C ASP A 184 -13.40 6.99 -12.29
N ASN A 185 -12.72 8.13 -12.32
CA ASN A 185 -12.58 9.01 -13.49
C ASN A 185 -11.31 8.73 -14.32
N ARG A 186 -10.35 7.93 -13.82
CA ARG A 186 -9.08 7.64 -14.51
C ARG A 186 -9.15 6.39 -15.37
N PHE A 187 -8.64 6.46 -16.60
CA PHE A 187 -8.56 5.33 -17.52
C PHE A 187 -7.13 4.96 -17.88
N ASP A 188 -6.17 5.74 -17.37
CA ASP A 188 -4.77 5.74 -17.75
C ASP A 188 -3.83 5.16 -16.70
N ILE A 189 -4.32 4.81 -15.51
CA ILE A 189 -3.45 4.41 -14.41
C ILE A 189 -3.22 2.89 -14.43
N MET A 190 -1.95 2.52 -14.52
CA MET A 190 -1.46 1.19 -14.25
C MET A 190 -0.96 1.09 -12.81
N TRP A 191 -1.45 0.10 -12.06
CA TRP A 191 -0.87 -0.29 -10.77
C TRP A 191 0.13 -1.43 -11.00
N ILE A 192 1.34 -1.30 -10.45
CA ILE A 192 2.39 -2.32 -10.53
C ILE A 192 2.49 -2.99 -9.17
N VAL A 193 2.03 -4.25 -9.08
CA VAL A 193 2.13 -5.07 -7.87
C VAL A 193 3.37 -5.97 -7.96
N LYS A 194 4.18 -5.96 -6.90
CA LYS A 194 5.34 -6.85 -6.72
C LYS A 194 5.57 -7.11 -5.23
N HIS A 195 6.03 -8.31 -4.87
CA HIS A 195 6.35 -8.69 -3.48
C HIS A 195 5.23 -8.39 -2.46
N ARG A 196 3.95 -8.59 -2.84
CA ARG A 196 2.78 -8.28 -2.00
C ARG A 196 2.63 -6.78 -1.64
N LYS A 197 3.03 -5.87 -2.54
CA LYS A 197 2.81 -4.42 -2.45
C LYS A 197 2.52 -3.79 -3.81
N ILE A 198 1.74 -2.71 -3.86
CA ILE A 198 1.73 -1.79 -5.01
C ILE A 198 3.04 -0.99 -4.93
N VAL A 199 4.00 -1.28 -5.81
CA VAL A 199 5.34 -0.65 -5.79
C VAL A 199 5.43 0.58 -6.69
N SER A 200 4.44 0.81 -7.56
CA SER A 200 4.34 2.02 -8.39
C SER A 200 2.93 2.11 -8.98
N LYS A 201 2.36 3.32 -9.02
CA LYS A 201 1.24 3.66 -9.90
C LYS A 201 1.78 4.57 -11.01
N ARG A 202 1.36 4.38 -12.26
CA ARG A 202 1.86 5.15 -13.41
C ARG A 202 0.76 5.42 -14.42
N SER A 203 0.73 6.64 -14.95
CA SER A 203 -0.04 6.94 -16.16
C SER A 203 0.57 6.22 -17.37
N GLU A 204 -0.27 5.71 -18.27
CA GLU A 204 0.07 5.11 -19.57
C GLU A 204 0.75 6.09 -20.53
N LYS A 205 0.56 7.40 -20.31
CA LYS A 205 1.05 8.53 -21.13
C LYS A 205 0.56 8.50 -22.58
N CYS A 206 -0.69 8.14 -22.77
CA CYS A 206 -1.40 8.19 -24.04
C CYS A 206 -1.74 9.63 -24.44
N CYS A 207 -1.07 10.09 -25.50
CA CYS A 207 -1.17 11.46 -26.02
C CYS A 207 -2.63 11.87 -26.31
N GLY A 208 -3.07 12.96 -25.66
CA GLY A 208 -4.40 13.52 -25.81
C GLY A 208 -5.55 12.69 -25.23
N LEU A 209 -5.25 11.70 -24.37
CA LEU A 209 -6.23 10.92 -23.61
C LEU A 209 -6.03 11.02 -22.10
N ASP A 210 -4.78 11.13 -21.66
CA ASP A 210 -4.43 11.03 -20.24
C ASP A 210 -4.45 12.37 -19.54
N VAL A 211 -4.82 12.34 -18.26
CA VAL A 211 -4.80 13.52 -17.39
C VAL A 211 -3.36 13.75 -16.95
N THR A 212 -2.87 14.98 -17.14
CA THR A 212 -1.52 15.39 -16.73
C THR A 212 -1.60 16.46 -15.65
N HIS A 213 -1.19 16.10 -14.44
CA HIS A 213 -1.07 17.02 -13.31
C HIS A 213 0.37 17.05 -12.80
N ARG A 214 0.85 18.23 -12.41
CA ARG A 214 2.09 18.38 -11.64
C ARG A 214 1.75 17.96 -10.21
N ASN A 215 2.28 16.82 -9.77
CA ASN A 215 1.92 16.11 -8.53
C ASN A 215 0.49 15.52 -8.57
N ASP A 216 0.31 14.51 -9.42
CA ASP A 216 -0.93 13.74 -9.56
C ASP A 216 -1.16 12.82 -8.33
N PRO A 217 -2.18 13.08 -7.48
CA PRO A 217 -2.40 12.32 -6.25
C PRO A 217 -2.81 10.87 -6.52
N ASP A 218 -3.46 10.58 -7.66
CA ASP A 218 -3.87 9.23 -8.02
C ASP A 218 -2.67 8.31 -8.30
N LEU A 219 -1.49 8.88 -8.57
CA LEU A 219 -0.23 8.17 -8.79
C LEU A 219 0.57 7.95 -7.50
N ALA A 220 0.15 8.52 -6.36
CA ALA A 220 0.84 8.35 -5.09
C ALA A 220 0.71 6.92 -4.53
N ILE A 221 1.77 6.44 -3.89
CA ILE A 221 1.74 5.20 -3.10
C ILE A 221 1.27 5.52 -1.69
N GLU A 222 0.50 4.61 -1.09
CA GLU A 222 -0.17 4.84 0.20
C GLU A 222 0.81 5.02 1.36
N ASP A 223 1.96 4.32 1.32
CA ASP A 223 3.08 4.50 2.24
C ASP A 223 3.65 5.96 2.22
N GLU A 224 3.41 6.73 1.14
CA GLU A 224 3.74 8.16 1.03
C GLU A 224 2.55 9.06 1.38
N HIS A 225 1.33 8.69 1.00
CA HIS A 225 0.13 9.51 1.25
C HIS A 225 -0.15 9.67 2.75
N LEU A 226 0.02 8.61 3.53
CA LEU A 226 -0.14 8.64 5.00
C LEU A 226 0.90 9.54 5.68
N ARG A 227 2.12 9.65 5.13
CA ARG A 227 3.15 10.58 5.65
C ARG A 227 2.77 12.04 5.38
N ASN A 228 2.18 12.31 4.22
CA ASN A 228 1.77 13.65 3.82
C ASN A 228 0.53 14.12 4.60
N ASP A 229 -0.36 13.21 5.00
CA ASP A 229 -1.52 13.53 5.84
C ASP A 229 -1.07 13.92 7.26
N THR A 230 -0.20 13.12 7.89
CA THR A 230 0.42 13.46 9.19
C THR A 230 1.32 14.70 9.17
N GLY A 231 1.65 15.23 7.98
CA GLY A 231 2.42 16.45 7.79
C GLY A 231 1.58 17.69 7.49
N ARG A 232 0.24 17.58 7.45
CA ARG A 232 -0.64 18.69 7.03
C ARG A 232 -1.40 19.38 8.17
N ASP A 233 -1.45 18.75 9.34
CA ASP A 233 -2.12 19.29 10.53
C ASP A 233 -1.21 20.23 11.37
N MET A 234 -0.06 20.66 10.84
CA MET A 234 0.84 21.64 11.47
C MET A 234 1.33 22.73 10.50
N ASP A 235 0.44 23.27 9.66
CA ASP A 235 0.72 24.53 8.95
C ASP A 235 -0.54 25.39 8.73
N GLU A 236 -1.23 25.69 9.84
CA GLU A 236 -2.12 26.86 9.93
C GLU A 236 -2.02 27.46 11.36
N GLY A 237 -0.78 27.83 11.73
CA GLY A 237 -0.43 28.51 12.98
C GLY A 237 0.32 29.80 12.68
N THR A 238 -0.20 30.93 13.16
CA THR A 238 0.36 32.26 12.91
C THR A 238 1.78 32.45 13.43
N ASN A 239 2.57 33.27 12.73
CA ASN A 239 3.91 33.69 13.14
C ASN A 239 3.90 34.24 14.57
N ASP A 240 4.75 33.69 15.44
CA ASP A 240 5.26 34.31 16.67
C ASP A 240 6.62 33.63 17.02
N GLU A 241 7.67 33.96 16.25
CA GLU A 241 9.05 33.60 16.59
C GLU A 241 9.57 34.51 17.72
N ASP A 242 9.34 34.17 19.00
CA ASP A 242 9.98 34.92 20.11
C ASP A 242 10.11 34.20 21.48
N ASP A 243 9.72 32.92 21.64
CA ASP A 243 9.62 32.28 22.99
C ASP A 243 10.58 31.10 23.28
N PHE A 244 11.49 30.74 22.36
CA PHE A 244 12.42 29.61 22.57
C PHE A 244 13.74 29.99 23.29
N GLU A 245 14.15 31.26 23.24
CA GLU A 245 15.40 31.73 23.87
C GLU A 245 15.29 31.79 25.41
N SER A 246 14.08 32.10 25.92
CA SER A 246 13.78 32.21 27.35
C SER A 246 13.96 30.90 28.10
N MET A 247 13.45 29.79 27.55
CA MET A 247 13.57 28.46 28.17
C MET A 247 15.01 27.93 28.19
N ARG A 248 15.85 28.36 27.24
CA ARG A 248 17.25 27.91 27.14
C ARG A 248 18.16 28.58 28.17
N SER A 249 17.89 29.85 28.53
CA SER A 249 18.64 30.56 29.58
C SER A 249 18.38 30.01 30.99
N SER A 250 17.23 29.37 31.23
CA SER A 250 16.88 28.82 32.55
C SER A 250 17.51 27.45 32.83
N LEU A 251 17.89 26.71 31.77
CA LEU A 251 18.49 25.39 31.88
C LEU A 251 20.03 25.40 32.06
N LEU A 252 20.67 26.56 31.91
CA LEU A 252 22.14 26.68 31.84
C LEU A 252 22.82 27.13 33.16
N SER A 253 22.07 27.21 34.27
CA SER A 253 22.57 27.70 35.57
C SER A 253 22.68 26.61 36.66
N MET A 254 22.61 25.33 36.29
CA MET A 254 22.61 24.20 37.23
C MET A 254 23.56 23.04 36.84
N VAL A 255 24.71 23.35 36.22
CA VAL A 255 25.80 22.38 36.06
C VAL A 255 27.12 23.06 36.40
N ASP A 256 27.58 22.87 37.64
CA ASP A 256 28.87 23.33 38.12
C ASP A 256 29.62 22.13 38.72
N HIS A 257 30.87 21.92 38.28
CA HIS A 257 31.96 21.12 38.87
C HIS A 257 31.62 19.65 39.31
N ASP A 258 32.26 18.62 38.74
CA ASP A 258 33.66 18.32 39.04
C ASP A 258 34.44 17.55 37.94
N GLU A 259 35.72 17.90 37.86
CA GLU A 259 36.91 17.12 37.50
C GLU A 259 36.88 16.10 36.34
N ALA A 260 37.41 16.52 35.17
CA ALA A 260 37.87 15.61 34.11
C ALA A 260 39.41 15.61 34.03
N GLN A 261 40.04 14.50 34.42
CA GLN A 261 41.49 14.34 34.40
C GLN A 261 41.99 14.02 32.99
N GLN A 262 42.98 14.78 32.50
CA GLN A 262 43.49 14.71 31.13
C GLN A 262 44.50 13.56 30.93
N ILE A 263 44.45 12.90 29.77
CA ILE A 263 45.57 12.14 29.22
C ILE A 263 45.68 12.50 27.72
N PRO A 264 46.81 13.02 27.22
CA PRO A 264 46.98 13.36 25.80
C PRO A 264 47.27 12.12 24.95
N PHE A 265 46.90 12.20 23.68
CA PHE A 265 47.33 11.30 22.62
C PHE A 265 48.36 12.03 21.77
N ASP A 266 49.59 11.52 21.66
CA ASP A 266 50.51 11.77 20.54
C ASP A 266 51.67 10.75 20.55
N ASP A 267 52.18 10.48 19.34
CA ASP A 267 53.38 9.71 18.95
C ASP A 267 53.51 8.23 19.35
N ILE A 268 53.70 7.36 18.33
CA ILE A 268 55.02 6.83 17.93
C ILE A 268 54.93 6.13 16.56
N ASP A 269 56.00 6.27 15.79
CA ASP A 269 56.19 5.95 14.38
C ASP A 269 56.47 4.47 14.00
N GLU A 270 56.23 4.20 12.71
CA GLU A 270 57.08 3.48 11.73
C GLU A 270 57.59 2.02 11.95
N ALA A 271 57.67 1.30 10.81
CA ALA A 271 58.29 -0.02 10.57
C ALA A 271 57.64 -1.23 11.28
N THR A 272 57.43 -2.39 10.64
CA THR A 272 58.42 -3.09 9.80
C THR A 272 57.73 -4.11 8.87
N TYR A 273 58.13 -4.16 7.59
CA TYR A 273 57.98 -5.34 6.72
C TYR A 273 59.26 -6.19 6.77
N PRO A 274 59.14 -7.52 6.81
CA PRO A 274 59.60 -8.37 5.70
C PRO A 274 58.52 -9.42 5.31
N ALA A 275 58.27 -9.81 4.06
CA ALA A 275 59.12 -10.18 2.92
C ALA A 275 59.62 -11.64 2.96
N PHE A 276 59.25 -12.41 1.91
CA PHE A 276 59.72 -13.78 1.55
C PHE A 276 59.38 -14.89 2.57
N GLU A 277 59.20 -16.17 2.24
CA GLU A 277 59.11 -16.92 0.97
C GLU A 277 58.10 -18.08 1.21
N ALA A 278 57.41 -18.68 0.23
CA ALA A 278 57.47 -18.52 -1.22
C ALA A 278 56.05 -18.51 -1.83
#